data_AF-A0A1H4QVV4-F1
#
_entry.id   AF-A0A1H4QVV4-F1
#
_cell.length_a   1.000
_cell.length_b   1.000
_cell.length_c   1.000
_cell.angle_alpha   90.00
_cell.angle_beta   90.00
_cell.angle_gamma   90.00
#
_symmetry.space_group_name_H-M   'P 1'
#
loop_
_entity.id
_entity.type
_entity.pdbx_description
1 polymer ?
#
loop_
_entity_poly.entity_id
_entity_poly.type
_entity_poly.pdbx_seq_one_letter_code
_entity_poly.pdbx_strand_id
1 'polypeptide(L)'
;MAETRAEIAQRIMGFMRSEMQDKSTQFAMDTPLEGVKIDSIDVIHVIFKVEEEYGATVDMAPDAKFATVGDFVNALIDFVPADKKINA
;
A
#
# COMPACT_ATOMS: atom_id res chain seq x y z
N MET A 1 -18.11 3.77 2.05
CA MET A 1 -18.02 4.94 2.93
C MET A 1 -16.69 5.60 2.59
N ALA A 2 -16.60 6.93 2.59
CA ALA A 2 -15.30 7.58 2.36
C ALA A 2 -14.42 7.37 3.59
N GLU A 3 -13.11 7.15 3.38
CA GLU A 3 -12.12 6.87 4.42
C GLU A 3 -11.07 7.97 4.47
N THR A 4 -10.60 8.32 5.66
CA THR A 4 -9.48 9.23 5.84
C THR A 4 -8.18 8.64 5.30
N ARG A 5 -7.21 9.49 5.01
CA ARG A 5 -5.87 9.06 4.56
C ARG A 5 -5.23 8.04 5.52
N ALA A 6 -5.45 8.20 6.83
CA ALA A 6 -4.93 7.30 7.85
C ALA A 6 -5.61 5.92 7.83
N GLU A 7 -6.93 5.88 7.62
CA GLU A 7 -7.69 4.63 7.49
C GLU A 7 -7.27 3.86 6.23
N ILE A 8 -7.14 4.55 5.09
CA ILE A 8 -6.65 3.95 3.83
C ILE A 8 -5.22 3.41 4.03
N ALA A 9 -4.35 4.18 4.69
CA ALA A 9 -2.99 3.73 4.99
C ALA A 9 -2.98 2.44 5.83
N GLN A 10 -3.79 2.39 6.90
CA GLN A 10 -3.91 1.18 7.73
C GLN A 10 -4.44 -0.01 6.92
N ARG A 11 -5.40 0.21 6.02
CA ARG A 11 -5.97 -0.83 5.17
C ARG A 11 -4.94 -1.37 4.17
N ILE A 12 -4.18 -0.50 3.50
CA ILE A 12 -3.10 -0.90 2.59
C ILE A 12 -1.99 -1.65 3.34
N MET A 13 -1.59 -1.18 4.52
CA MET A 13 -0.65 -1.93 5.37
C MET A 13 -1.22 -3.30 5.78
N GLY A 14 -2.54 -3.41 5.96
CA GLY A 14 -3.25 -4.67 6.15
C GLY A 14 -3.11 -5.60 4.94
N PHE A 15 -3.24 -5.08 3.72
CA PHE A 15 -3.00 -5.83 2.48
C PHE A 15 -1.57 -6.33 2.41
N MET A 16 -0.58 -5.46 2.66
CA MET A 16 0.82 -5.88 2.72
C MET A 16 1.03 -7.05 3.69
N ARG A 17 0.49 -6.99 4.91
CA ARG A 17 0.55 -8.11 5.87
C ARG A 17 -0.16 -9.36 5.36
N SER A 18 -1.29 -9.20 4.66
CA SER A 18 -2.06 -10.31 4.07
C SER A 18 -1.36 -10.98 2.89
N GLU A 19 -0.50 -10.28 2.16
CA GLU A 19 0.17 -10.85 0.97
C GLU A 19 1.57 -11.37 1.29
N MET A 20 2.32 -10.71 2.18
CA MET A 20 3.68 -11.13 2.54
C MET A 20 3.75 -12.59 3.04
N GLN A 21 4.73 -13.37 2.58
CA GLN A 21 4.89 -14.75 3.04
C GLN A 21 5.12 -14.85 4.56
N ASP A 22 5.92 -13.94 5.13
CA ASP A 22 6.20 -13.92 6.57
C ASP A 22 5.24 -12.99 7.34
N LYS A 23 4.18 -13.59 7.89
CA LYS A 23 3.16 -12.89 8.71
C LYS A 23 3.70 -12.39 10.05
N SER A 24 4.86 -12.85 10.49
CA SER A 24 5.48 -12.41 11.75
C SER A 24 6.28 -11.12 11.59
N THR A 25 6.61 -10.74 10.35
CA THR A 25 7.33 -9.50 10.06
C THR A 25 6.47 -8.30 10.48
N GLN A 26 6.97 -7.56 11.47
CA GLN A 26 6.39 -6.29 11.90
C GLN A 26 7.06 -5.16 11.15
N PHE A 27 6.26 -4.24 10.62
CA PHE A 27 6.72 -3.03 9.97
C PHE A 27 5.77 -1.87 10.27
N ALA A 28 6.32 -0.66 10.17
CA ALA A 28 5.64 0.62 10.35
C ALA A 28 5.93 1.53 9.14
N MET A 29 5.25 2.68 9.07
CA MET A 29 5.38 3.61 7.94
C MET A 29 6.81 4.14 7.73
N ASP A 30 7.60 4.26 8.80
CA ASP A 30 8.99 4.71 8.78
C ASP A 30 9.99 3.57 8.51
N THR A 31 9.52 2.32 8.45
CA THR A 31 10.38 1.15 8.22
C THR A 31 10.93 1.18 6.79
N PRO A 32 12.24 0.99 6.58
CA PRO A 32 12.81 0.85 5.24
C PRO A 32 12.15 -0.30 4.48
N LEU A 33 11.74 -0.07 3.23
CA LEU A 33 11.05 -1.10 2.46
C LEU A 33 11.95 -2.32 2.22
N GLU A 34 13.26 -2.12 2.04
CA GLU A 34 14.25 -3.21 1.94
C GLU A 34 14.35 -4.08 3.21
N GLY A 35 14.01 -3.53 4.38
CA GLY A 35 13.96 -4.26 5.64
C GLY A 35 12.70 -5.12 5.78
N VAL A 36 11.68 -4.83 4.97
CA VAL A 36 10.49 -5.65 4.82
C VAL A 36 10.81 -6.68 3.73
N LYS A 37 10.76 -7.97 4.06
CA LYS A 37 11.00 -9.06 3.09
C LYS A 37 9.81 -9.22 2.12
N ILE A 38 9.44 -8.13 1.45
CA ILE A 38 8.42 -8.07 0.43
C ILE A 38 9.10 -8.25 -0.92
N ASP A 39 8.64 -9.23 -1.70
CA ASP A 39 9.17 -9.44 -3.05
C ASP A 39 8.32 -8.70 -4.11
N SER A 40 8.76 -8.74 -5.37
CA SER A 40 8.06 -8.06 -6.46
C SER A 40 6.66 -8.63 -6.73
N ILE A 41 6.41 -9.90 -6.40
CA ILE A 41 5.11 -10.55 -6.59
C ILE A 41 4.15 -10.10 -5.49
N ASP A 42 4.63 -10.04 -4.24
CA ASP A 42 3.87 -9.51 -3.11
C ASP A 42 3.41 -8.07 -3.38
N VAL A 43 4.29 -7.23 -3.95
CA VAL A 43 3.95 -5.85 -4.35
C VAL A 43 2.82 -5.83 -5.37
N ILE A 44 2.88 -6.68 -6.41
CA ILE A 44 1.83 -6.78 -7.43
C ILE A 44 0.49 -7.20 -6.81
N HIS A 45 0.48 -8.17 -5.90
CA HIS A 45 -0.75 -8.59 -5.21
C HIS A 45 -1.34 -7.47 -4.34
N VAL A 46 -0.50 -6.70 -3.66
CA VAL A 46 -0.96 -5.53 -2.89
C VAL A 46 -1.59 -4.49 -3.82
N ILE A 47 -0.97 -4.22 -4.97
CA ILE A 47 -1.51 -3.31 -5.99
C ILE A 47 -2.90 -3.78 -6.44
N PHE A 48 -3.04 -5.05 -6.84
CA PHE A 48 -4.32 -5.59 -7.28
C PHE A 48 -5.39 -5.49 -6.20
N LYS A 49 -5.05 -5.75 -4.93
CA LYS A 49 -6.01 -5.54 -3.82
C LYS A 49 -6.45 -4.10 -3.67
N VAL A 50 -5.55 -3.14 -3.87
CA VAL A 50 -5.92 -1.71 -3.85
C VAL A 50 -6.84 -1.36 -5.01
N GLU A 51 -6.55 -1.86 -6.22
CA GLU A 51 -7.41 -1.67 -7.39
C GLU A 51 -8.81 -2.27 -7.18
N GLU A 52 -8.89 -3.51 -6.68
CA GLU A 52 -10.14 -4.21 -6.40
C GLU A 52 -10.96 -3.54 -5.29
N GLU A 53 -10.34 -3.18 -4.17
CA GLU A 53 -11.02 -2.60 -3.01
C GLU A 53 -11.56 -1.19 -3.30
N TYR A 54 -10.76 -0.36 -3.99
CA TYR A 54 -11.08 1.06 -4.18
C TYR A 54 -11.61 1.38 -5.58
N GLY A 55 -11.61 0.42 -6.52
CA GLY A 55 -11.91 0.69 -7.93
C GLY A 55 -10.90 1.65 -8.56
N ALA A 56 -9.64 1.58 -8.11
CA ALA A 56 -8.54 2.41 -8.60
C ALA A 56 -7.84 1.74 -9.79
N THR A 57 -7.02 2.51 -10.51
CA THR A 57 -6.04 1.98 -11.44
C THR A 57 -4.67 2.49 -11.02
N VAL A 58 -3.78 1.59 -10.66
CA VAL A 58 -2.44 1.91 -10.18
C VAL A 58 -1.47 1.76 -11.34
N ASP A 59 -1.15 2.89 -11.97
CA ASP A 59 -0.11 2.96 -13.01
C ASP A 59 1.23 3.33 -12.36
N MET A 60 1.87 2.33 -11.77
CA MET A 60 3.15 2.48 -11.09
C MET A 60 4.27 1.94 -11.98
N ALA A 61 5.33 2.73 -12.15
CA ALA A 61 6.49 2.29 -12.91
C ALA A 61 7.12 1.04 -12.26
N PRO A 62 7.49 0.00 -13.03
CA PRO A 62 8.08 -1.23 -12.49
C PRO A 62 9.40 -1.02 -11.73
N ASP A 63 10.09 0.09 -12.01
CA ASP A 63 11.34 0.52 -11.39
C ASP A 63 11.14 1.59 -10.29
N ALA A 64 9.90 1.87 -9.90
CA ALA A 64 9.61 2.79 -8.82
C ALA A 64 10.30 2.32 -7.53
N LYS A 65 11.17 3.17 -6.99
CA LYS A 65 11.90 2.90 -5.75
C LYS A 65 11.28 3.67 -4.60
N PHE A 66 10.94 2.94 -3.54
CA PHE A 66 10.43 3.51 -2.30
C PHE A 66 11.45 3.29 -1.19
N ALA A 67 11.78 4.35 -0.45
CA ALA A 67 12.76 4.24 0.63
C ALA A 67 12.13 3.55 1.85
N THR A 68 10.88 3.89 2.16
CA THR A 68 10.14 3.37 3.30
C THR A 68 8.82 2.72 2.88
N VAL A 69 8.25 1.90 3.78
CA VAL A 69 6.88 1.39 3.63
C VAL A 69 5.90 2.55 3.47
N GLY A 70 6.10 3.64 4.20
CA GLY A 70 5.25 4.82 4.13
C GLY A 70 5.26 5.45 2.75
N ASP A 71 6.41 5.53 2.09
CA ASP A 71 6.50 6.06 0.72
C ASP A 71 5.68 5.21 -0.26
N PHE A 72 5.78 3.88 -0.15
CA PHE A 72 5.00 2.96 -0.97
C PHE A 72 3.49 3.07 -0.70
N VAL A 73 3.08 3.05 0.57
CA VAL A 73 1.67 3.20 0.96
C VAL A 73 1.12 4.55 0.51
N ASN A 74 1.87 5.64 0.70
CA ASN A 74 1.48 6.97 0.27
C ASN A 74 1.30 7.05 -1.24
N ALA A 75 2.19 6.44 -2.02
CA ALA A 75 2.05 6.38 -3.48
C ALA A 75 0.76 5.66 -3.89
N LEU A 76 0.44 4.52 -3.25
CA LEU A 76 -0.81 3.80 -3.51
C LEU A 76 -2.05 4.61 -3.13
N ILE A 77 -2.01 5.32 -2.00
CA ILE A 77 -3.08 6.22 -1.59
C ILE A 77 -3.34 7.26 -2.68
N ASP A 78 -2.31 7.80 -3.33
CA ASP A 78 -2.49 8.85 -4.34
C ASP A 78 -3.34 8.38 -5.53
N PHE A 79 -3.30 7.08 -5.87
CA PHE A 79 -4.17 6.48 -6.89
C PHE A 79 -5.62 6.21 -6.44
N VAL A 80 -5.90 6.22 -5.12
CA VAL A 80 -7.27 6.01 -4.63
C VAL A 80 -8.17 7.17 -5.08
N PRO A 81 -9.36 6.92 -5.66
CA PRO A 81 -10.27 7.97 -6.12
C PRO A 81 -10.72 8.94 -5.01
N ALA A 82 -10.92 10.21 -5.36
CA ALA A 82 -11.27 11.25 -4.39
C ALA A 82 -12.62 11.02 -3.69
N ASP A 83 -13.59 10.37 -4.35
CA ASP A 83 -14.89 9.99 -3.77
C ASP A 83 -14.77 8.92 -2.67
N LYS A 84 -13.62 8.24 -2.60
CA LYS A 84 -13.27 7.29 -1.54
C LYS A 84 -12.44 7.92 -0.42
N LYS A 85 -11.93 9.14 -0.60
CA LYS A 85 -11.06 9.86 0.35
C LYS A 85 -11.84 10.90 1.15
N ILE A 86 -11.58 10.97 2.44
CA ILE A 86 -11.88 12.13 3.27
C ILE A 86 -10.60 12.95 3.38
N ASN A 87 -10.61 14.16 2.81
CA ASN A 87 -9.58 15.17 3.11
C ASN A 87 -9.86 15.66 4.53
N ALA A 88 -9.24 14.98 5.51
CA ALA A 88 -9.26 15.39 6.91
C ALA A 88 -8.28 16.54 7.15
#